data_AF-E2C654-F1
#
_entry.id   AF-E2C654-F1
#
_cell.length_a   1.000
_cell.length_b   1.000
_cell.length_c   1.000
_cell.angle_alpha   90.00
_cell.angle_beta   90.00
_cell.angle_gamma   90.00
#
_symmetry.space_group_name_H-M   'P 1'
#
loop_
_entity.id
_entity.type
_entity.pdbx_description
1 polymer ?
#
loop_
_entity_poly.entity_id
_entity_poly.type
_entity_poly.pdbx_seq_one_letter_code
_entity_poly.pdbx_strand_id
1 'polypeptide(L)'
;MCINCGHHYEANRLCGHCYEKVKLETKEMQDAIQKELGLSPVEENVIVLYDGEKDQKTDEFWKNQKVVEMPKKRPSWFHQNLLEPTTQEPSNKTDVKPTNLA
;
A
#
# COMPACT_ATOMS: atom_id res chain seq x y z
N MET A 1 9.53 -12.61 21.30
CA MET A 1 8.10 -12.24 21.40
C MET A 1 7.86 -11.07 20.45
N CYS A 2 6.74 -11.06 19.72
CA CYS A 2 6.42 -10.01 18.75
C CYS A 2 6.06 -8.71 19.47
N ILE A 3 6.70 -7.59 19.07
CA ILE A 3 6.47 -6.27 19.67
C ILE A 3 5.06 -5.75 19.37
N ASN A 4 4.50 -6.11 18.21
CA ASN A 4 3.20 -5.60 17.77
C ASN A 4 2.00 -6.34 18.41
N CYS A 5 2.13 -7.65 18.67
CA CYS A 5 0.98 -8.46 19.12
C CYS A 5 1.24 -9.38 20.32
N GLY A 6 2.44 -9.39 20.90
CA GLY A 6 2.76 -10.21 22.08
C GLY A 6 2.88 -11.72 21.83
N HIS A 7 2.65 -12.21 20.61
CA HIS A 7 2.76 -13.65 20.31
C HIS A 7 4.22 -14.09 20.17
N HIS A 8 4.51 -15.34 20.50
CA HIS A 8 5.80 -15.95 20.21
C HIS A 8 5.96 -16.18 18.70
N TYR A 9 7.18 -16.00 18.20
CA TYR A 9 7.54 -16.24 16.80
C TYR A 9 9.02 -16.62 16.74
N GLU A 10 9.42 -17.30 15.66
CA GLU A 10 10.79 -17.75 15.45
C GLU A 10 11.73 -16.58 15.12
N ALA A 11 12.96 -16.63 15.63
CA ALA A 11 13.99 -15.65 15.27
C ALA A 11 14.27 -15.66 13.75
N ASN A 12 14.58 -14.49 13.19
CA ASN A 12 14.78 -14.29 11.74
C ASN A 12 13.55 -14.64 10.86
N ARG A 13 12.35 -14.70 11.43
CA ARG A 13 11.09 -14.86 10.68
C ARG A 13 10.09 -13.77 11.04
N LEU A 14 9.14 -13.51 10.15
CA LEU A 14 8.01 -12.63 10.46
C LEU A 14 7.08 -13.31 11.47
N CYS A 15 6.41 -12.50 12.28
CA CYS A 15 5.39 -13.02 13.18
C CYS A 15 4.19 -13.54 12.36
N GLY A 16 3.92 -14.85 12.45
CA GLY A 16 2.84 -15.50 11.70
C GLY A 16 1.47 -14.90 11.96
N HIS A 17 1.18 -14.51 13.20
CA HIS A 17 -0.11 -13.90 13.55
C HIS A 17 -0.29 -12.49 12.93
N CYS A 18 0.75 -11.66 12.93
CA CYS A 18 0.69 -10.36 12.26
C CYS A 18 0.62 -10.53 10.73
N TYR A 19 1.39 -11.48 10.18
CA TYR A 19 1.39 -11.76 8.75
C TYR A 19 0.02 -12.24 8.27
N GLU A 20 -0.67 -13.11 9.03
CA GLU A 20 -2.01 -13.58 8.67
C GLU A 20 -3.02 -12.43 8.58
N LYS A 21 -2.95 -11.44 9.48
CA LYS A 21 -3.79 -10.23 9.39
C LYS A 21 -3.57 -9.45 8.10
N VAL A 22 -2.30 -9.26 7.72
CA VAL A 22 -1.94 -8.57 6.46
C VAL A 22 -2.42 -9.38 5.26
N LYS A 23 -2.28 -10.70 5.31
CA LYS A 23 -2.69 -11.61 4.24
C LYS A 23 -4.20 -11.60 4.02
N LEU A 24 -4.99 -11.61 5.08
CA LEU A 24 -6.45 -11.50 5.01
C LEU A 24 -6.87 -10.17 4.38
N GLU A 25 -6.31 -9.05 4.86
CA GLU A 25 -6.58 -7.73 4.30
C GLU A 25 -6.24 -7.65 2.80
N THR A 26 -5.06 -8.16 2.44
CA THR A 26 -4.58 -8.19 1.06
C THR A 26 -5.47 -9.04 0.16
N LYS A 27 -5.98 -10.16 0.69
CA LYS A 27 -6.89 -11.04 -0.05
C LYS A 27 -8.21 -10.32 -0.35
N GLU A 28 -8.78 -9.62 0.63
CA GLU A 28 -10.00 -8.84 0.42
C GLU A 28 -9.79 -7.71 -0.60
N MET A 29 -8.62 -7.06 -0.59
CA MET A 29 -8.25 -6.08 -1.61
C MET A 29 -8.16 -6.72 -3.00
N GLN A 30 -7.52 -7.88 -3.13
CA GLN A 30 -7.41 -8.61 -4.40
C GLN A 30 -8.78 -9.03 -4.94
N ASP A 31 -9.66 -9.52 -4.07
CA ASP A 31 -11.03 -9.91 -4.44
C ASP A 31 -11.83 -8.70 -4.96
N ALA A 32 -11.68 -7.52 -4.33
CA ALA A 32 -12.30 -6.28 -4.79
C ALA A 32 -11.74 -5.82 -6.14
N ILE A 33 -10.41 -5.84 -6.31
CA ILE A 33 -9.74 -5.50 -7.57
C ILE A 33 -10.23 -6.42 -8.70
N GLN A 34 -10.30 -7.73 -8.45
CA GLN A 34 -10.76 -8.70 -9.44
C GLN A 34 -12.23 -8.51 -9.79
N LYS A 35 -13.07 -8.12 -8.84
CA LYS A 35 -14.49 -7.84 -9.07
C LYS A 35 -14.70 -6.58 -9.94
N GLU A 36 -13.89 -5.56 -9.75
CA GLU A 36 -14.03 -4.29 -10.49
C GLU A 36 -13.32 -4.29 -11.84
N LEU A 37 -12.09 -4.78 -11.91
CA LEU A 37 -11.25 -4.74 -13.12
C LEU A 37 -11.38 -6.01 -13.98
N GLY A 38 -11.94 -7.09 -13.42
CA GLY A 38 -12.10 -8.36 -14.13
C GLY A 38 -10.77 -9.03 -14.47
N LEU A 39 -10.72 -9.71 -15.62
CA LEU A 39 -9.54 -10.42 -16.13
C LEU A 39 -8.74 -9.61 -17.17
N SER A 40 -9.13 -8.36 -17.44
CA SER A 40 -8.42 -7.53 -18.40
C SER A 40 -7.10 -7.03 -17.82
N PRO A 41 -6.01 -7.03 -18.62
CA PRO A 41 -4.75 -6.43 -18.20
C PRO A 41 -4.95 -4.94 -17.92
N VAL A 42 -4.39 -4.47 -16.81
CA VAL A 42 -4.47 -3.08 -16.36
C VAL A 42 -3.10 -2.45 -16.60
N GLU A 43 -3.05 -1.47 -17.51
CA GLU A 43 -1.81 -0.73 -17.83
C GLU A 43 -1.55 0.45 -16.88
N GLU A 44 -2.58 0.87 -16.14
CA GLU A 44 -2.56 1.98 -15.21
C GLU A 44 -2.31 1.50 -13.76
N ASN A 45 -1.80 2.39 -12.91
CA ASN A 45 -1.64 2.08 -11.49
C ASN A 45 -3.01 1.89 -10.82
N VAL A 46 -3.14 0.87 -9.99
CA VAL A 46 -4.36 0.58 -9.22
C VAL A 46 -4.21 1.13 -7.81
N ILE A 47 -5.05 2.08 -7.43
CA ILE A 47 -5.16 2.58 -6.06
C ILE A 47 -6.37 1.95 -5.39
N VAL A 48 -6.17 1.40 -4.21
CA VAL A 48 -7.26 0.95 -3.35
C VAL A 48 -7.61 2.05 -2.35
N LEU A 49 -8.85 2.51 -2.38
CA LEU A 49 -9.41 3.49 -1.45
C LEU A 49 -10.32 2.85 -0.42
N TYR A 50 -10.16 3.30 0.82
CA TYR A 50 -11.05 2.94 1.91
C TYR A 50 -12.11 4.00 2.12
N ASP A 51 -13.15 3.64 2.85
CA ASP A 51 -14.28 4.52 3.15
C ASP A 51 -13.82 5.80 3.86
N GLY A 52 -14.20 6.96 3.31
CA GLY A 52 -13.83 8.30 3.78
C GLY A 52 -12.51 8.88 3.23
N GLU A 53 -11.81 8.19 2.32
CA GLU A 53 -10.52 8.66 1.77
C GLU A 53 -10.62 9.42 0.43
N LYS A 54 -11.80 9.40 -0.20
CA LYS A 54 -12.02 9.92 -1.56
C LYS A 54 -11.83 11.44 -1.67
N ASP A 55 -12.24 12.18 -0.64
CA ASP A 55 -12.32 13.65 -0.69
C ASP A 55 -10.96 14.35 -0.45
N GLN A 56 -9.89 13.60 -0.17
CA GLN A 56 -8.60 14.16 0.26
C GLN A 56 -7.59 14.37 -0.89
N LYS A 57 -7.93 14.04 -2.14
CA LYS A 57 -6.98 14.05 -3.26
C LYS A 57 -7.45 14.95 -4.40
N THR A 58 -6.49 15.56 -5.10
CA THR A 58 -6.72 16.45 -6.24
C THR A 58 -7.01 15.68 -7.52
N ASP A 59 -7.74 16.30 -8.46
CA ASP A 59 -8.08 15.72 -9.77
C ASP A 59 -6.84 15.29 -10.58
N GLU A 60 -5.70 15.96 -10.38
CA GLU A 60 -4.42 15.62 -11.01
C GLU A 60 -3.85 14.28 -10.53
N PHE A 61 -4.10 13.92 -9.26
CA PHE A 61 -3.67 12.63 -8.70
C PHE A 61 -4.41 11.46 -9.38
N TRP A 62 -5.66 11.67 -9.78
CA TRP A 62 -6.52 10.62 -10.32
C TRP A 62 -6.35 10.35 -11.81
N LYS A 63 -5.79 11.29 -12.58
CA LYS A 63 -5.80 11.27 -14.05
C LYS A 63 -5.20 10.02 -14.71
N ASN A 64 -4.32 9.29 -14.03
CA ASN A 64 -3.62 8.12 -14.58
C ASN A 64 -3.75 6.86 -13.70
N GLN A 65 -4.77 6.80 -12.84
CA GLN A 65 -4.90 5.73 -11.84
C GLN A 65 -6.31 5.15 -11.81
N LYS A 66 -6.41 3.82 -11.74
CA LYS A 66 -7.66 3.11 -11.51
C LYS A 66 -7.95 3.05 -10.03
N VAL A 67 -9.13 3.51 -9.65
CA VAL A 67 -9.57 3.55 -8.26
C VAL A 67 -10.45 2.34 -7.99
N VAL A 68 -10.11 1.58 -6.95
CA VAL A 68 -10.92 0.47 -6.42
C VAL A 68 -11.41 0.81 -5.03
N GLU A 69 -12.72 0.76 -4.81
CA GLU A 69 -13.33 1.18 -3.55
C GLU A 69 -13.57 -0.02 -2.62
N MET A 70 -13.01 0.04 -1.42
CA MET A 70 -13.23 -0.94 -0.35
C MET A 70 -14.32 -0.43 0.60
N PRO A 71 -15.42 -1.18 0.82
CA PRO A 71 -16.52 -0.78 1.69
C PRO A 71 -16.20 -0.98 3.19
N LYS A 72 -15.01 -0.57 3.61
CA LYS A 72 -14.54 -0.64 5.00
C LYS A 72 -13.56 0.49 5.30
N LYS A 73 -13.37 0.77 6.59
CA LYS A 73 -12.37 1.76 7.04
C LYS A 73 -10.97 1.18 6.99
N ARG A 74 -9.98 2.03 6.68
CA ARG A 74 -8.57 1.65 6.65
C ARG A 74 -8.11 1.13 8.02
N PRO A 75 -7.48 -0.06 8.09
CA PRO A 75 -6.92 -0.55 9.34
C PRO A 75 -5.83 0.39 9.88
N SER A 76 -5.79 0.60 11.19
CA SER A 76 -4.82 1.52 11.82
C SER A 76 -3.36 1.13 11.60
N TRP A 77 -3.08 -0.16 11.37
CA TRP A 77 -1.75 -0.67 11.07
C TRP A 77 -1.36 -0.49 9.58
N PHE A 78 -2.30 -0.18 8.70
CA PHE A 78 -2.09 -0.03 7.26
C PHE A 78 -2.18 1.45 6.86
N HIS A 79 -1.06 2.17 6.86
CA HIS A 79 -1.05 3.61 6.59
C HIS A 79 -1.28 3.93 5.11
N GLN A 80 -1.94 5.06 4.83
CA GLN A 80 -2.24 5.53 3.46
C GLN A 80 -1.00 5.68 2.59
N ASN A 81 0.10 6.19 3.15
CA ASN A 81 1.37 6.42 2.47
C ASN A 81 1.97 5.17 1.81
N LEU A 82 1.55 3.96 2.23
CA LEU A 82 2.05 2.71 1.64
C LEU A 82 1.47 2.43 0.24
N LEU A 83 0.39 3.11 -0.13
CA LEU A 83 -0.27 3.00 -1.44
C LEU A 83 -0.09 4.26 -2.29
N GLU A 84 0.57 5.29 -1.77
CA GLU A 84 0.78 6.52 -2.52
C GLU A 84 1.95 6.36 -3.49
N PRO A 85 1.79 6.77 -4.76
CA PRO A 85 2.90 6.82 -5.70
C PRO A 85 3.96 7.78 -5.16
N THR A 86 5.24 7.41 -5.32
CA THR A 86 6.34 8.29 -4.95
C THR A 86 6.23 9.60 -5.73
N THR A 87 6.33 10.73 -5.03
CA THR A 87 6.39 12.07 -5.63
C THR A 87 7.78 12.39 -6.19
N GLN A 88 8.77 11.53 -5.96
CA GLN A 88 10.12 11.71 -6.49
C GLN A 88 10.23 11.10 -7.88
N GLU A 89 10.54 11.94 -8.88
CA GLU A 89 10.96 11.44 -10.19
C GLU A 89 12.22 10.57 -10.02
N PRO A 90 12.31 9.43 -10.72
CA PRO A 90 13.53 8.62 -10.70
C PRO A 90 14.71 9.48 -11.18
N SER A 91 15.67 9.70 -10.29
CA SER A 91 16.86 10.49 -10.62
C SER A 91 17.73 9.72 -11.62
N ASN A 92 17.93 10.29 -12.80
CA ASN A 92 18.89 9.80 -13.81
C ASN A 92 20.35 10.15 -13.49
N LYS A 93 20.64 10.70 -12.31
CA LYS A 93 21.99 11.15 -11.94
C LYS A 93 22.79 10.00 -11.33
N THR A 94 23.91 9.65 -11.96
CA THR A 94 24.89 8.65 -11.48
C THR A 94 25.77 9.17 -10.34
N ASP A 95 25.82 10.48 -10.11
CA ASP A 95 26.68 11.08 -9.09
C ASP A 95 25.94 11.26 -7.77
N VAL A 96 26.23 10.38 -6.81
CA VAL A 96 25.86 10.57 -5.40
C VAL A 96 26.92 11.47 -4.76
N LYS A 97 26.56 12.73 -4.47
CA LYS A 97 27.44 13.64 -3.73
C LYS A 97 27.56 13.13 -2.28
N PRO A 98 28.76 12.85 -1.76
CA PRO A 98 28.91 12.38 -0.39
C PRO A 98 28.39 13.46 0.56
N THR A 99 27.35 13.12 1.33
CA THR A 99 26.80 13.96 2.38
C THR A 99 27.90 14.19 3.42
N ASN A 100 28.23 15.45 3.69
CA ASN A 100 29.16 15.82 4.74
C ASN A 100 28.67 15.29 6.09
N LEU A 101 29.28 14.20 6.55
CA LEU A 101 29.28 13.79 7.96
C LEU A 101 30.37 14.62 8.66
N ALA A 102 29.95 15.70 9.31
CA ALA A 102 30.72 16.40 10.33
C ALA A 102 29.93 16.32 11.64
#